data_AF-A0A1Q6R8K2-F1
#
_entry.id   AF-A0A1Q6R8K2-F1
#
_cell.length_a   1.000
_cell.length_b   1.000
_cell.length_c   1.000
_cell.angle_alpha   90.00
_cell.angle_beta   90.00
_cell.angle_gamma   90.00
#
_symmetry.space_group_name_H-M   'P 1'
#
loop_
_entity.id
_entity.type
_entity.pdbx_description
1 polymer ?
#
loop_
_entity_poly.entity_id
_entity_poly.type
_entity_poly.pdbx_seq_one_letter_code
_entity_poly.pdbx_strand_id
1 'polypeptide(L)'
;GFAAGVMVAASIWSLLIPAIEQSESMGRLSFLPAFIGFWIGILFLLLLDHMIPHLHVGSEQMEGPKSNLSRTAMMVLAVTLHNIPEGMAVGVMYAGFLAGNTPITAAGALALSIGIAIQNFPEGAIISMPLRAEGESKNRAFWGGVLSGVVEPIGAVLTILAAQLVIPVLPYLLSFAAGAMLYVVVEELIPEMSQGEHSNIGTIFFAVGFSVMMVLDVALG
;
A
#
# COMPACT_ATOMS: atom_id res chain seq x y z
N GLY A 1 -10.57 5.14 -5.68
CA GLY A 1 -11.22 4.45 -6.81
C GLY A 1 -10.34 3.35 -7.37
N PHE A 2 -9.69 3.58 -8.51
CA PHE A 2 -8.84 2.58 -9.16
C PHE A 2 -7.71 2.06 -8.27
N ALA A 3 -6.95 2.95 -7.61
CA ALA A 3 -5.86 2.55 -6.71
C ALA A 3 -6.36 1.65 -5.56
N ALA A 4 -7.44 2.07 -4.89
CA ALA A 4 -8.10 1.24 -3.88
C ALA A 4 -8.47 -0.17 -4.38
N GLY A 5 -9.00 -0.28 -5.60
CA GLY A 5 -9.32 -1.58 -6.20
C GLY A 5 -8.09 -2.47 -6.34
N VAL A 6 -7.00 -1.91 -6.88
CA VAL A 6 -5.71 -2.61 -7.01
C VAL A 6 -5.18 -3.04 -5.66
N MET A 7 -5.13 -2.14 -4.67
CA MET A 7 -4.60 -2.44 -3.34
C MET A 7 -5.39 -3.52 -2.61
N VAL A 8 -6.73 -3.52 -2.69
CA VAL A 8 -7.56 -4.58 -2.08
C VAL A 8 -7.27 -5.93 -2.72
N ALA A 9 -7.22 -5.99 -4.06
CA ALA A 9 -6.90 -7.23 -4.75
C ALA A 9 -5.48 -7.71 -4.43
N ALA A 10 -4.46 -6.84 -4.46
CA ALA A 10 -3.10 -7.17 -4.08
C ALA A 10 -3.00 -7.68 -2.63
N SER A 11 -3.74 -7.07 -1.70
CA SER A 11 -3.79 -7.50 -0.29
C SER A 11 -4.30 -8.93 -0.13
N ILE A 12 -5.30 -9.33 -0.93
CA ILE A 12 -5.90 -10.66 -0.86
C ILE A 12 -5.01 -11.69 -1.57
N TRP A 13 -4.77 -11.46 -2.86
CA TRP A 13 -4.18 -12.46 -3.76
C TRP A 13 -2.67 -12.54 -3.64
N SER A 14 -1.99 -11.40 -3.59
CA SER A 14 -0.54 -11.37 -3.61
C SER A 14 0.09 -11.40 -2.22
N LEU A 15 -0.69 -11.21 -1.15
CA LEU A 15 -0.18 -11.10 0.22
C LEU A 15 -0.82 -12.09 1.20
N LEU A 16 -2.14 -11.98 1.45
CA LEU A 16 -2.80 -12.83 2.46
C LEU A 16 -2.84 -14.31 2.07
N ILE A 17 -3.19 -14.64 0.82
CA ILE A 17 -3.20 -16.02 0.34
C ILE A 17 -1.78 -16.64 0.44
N PRO A 18 -0.72 -16.02 -0.14
CA PRO A 18 0.64 -16.52 0.00
C PRO A 18 1.14 -16.65 1.45
N ALA A 19 0.69 -15.77 2.36
CA ALA A 19 1.01 -15.89 3.79
C ALA A 19 0.40 -17.15 4.42
N ILE A 20 -0.85 -17.46 4.08
CA ILE A 20 -1.55 -18.66 4.57
C ILE A 20 -0.93 -19.93 3.98
N GLU A 21 -0.64 -19.94 2.67
CA GLU A 21 -0.01 -21.06 1.97
C GLU A 21 1.38 -21.38 2.52
N GLN A 22 2.19 -20.36 2.82
CA GLN A 22 3.48 -20.56 3.50
C GLN A 22 3.35 -21.17 4.89
N SER A 23 2.20 -21.02 5.52
CA SER A 23 1.91 -21.53 6.86
C SER A 23 1.19 -22.88 6.83
N GLU A 24 1.13 -23.56 5.68
CA GLU A 24 0.44 -24.85 5.51
C GLU A 24 0.89 -25.94 6.48
N SER A 25 2.16 -25.92 6.89
CA SER A 25 2.71 -26.86 7.88
C SER A 25 1.99 -26.83 9.24
N MET A 26 1.27 -25.73 9.54
CA MET A 26 0.44 -25.58 10.75
C MET A 26 -0.95 -26.24 10.61
N GLY A 27 -1.27 -26.84 9.47
CA GLY A 27 -2.57 -27.47 9.19
C GLY A 27 -3.72 -26.47 9.32
N ARG A 28 -4.71 -26.78 10.16
CA ARG A 28 -5.89 -25.90 10.38
C ARG A 28 -5.55 -24.53 10.98
N LEU A 29 -4.33 -24.35 11.51
CA LEU A 29 -3.87 -23.10 12.11
C LEU A 29 -3.03 -22.25 11.14
N SER A 30 -2.96 -22.59 9.85
CA SER A 30 -2.23 -21.83 8.83
C SER A 30 -2.70 -20.37 8.69
N PHE A 31 -3.94 -20.07 9.08
CA PHE A 31 -4.46 -18.71 9.10
C PHE A 31 -3.86 -17.83 10.21
N LEU A 32 -3.22 -18.42 11.23
CA LEU A 32 -2.84 -17.69 12.44
C LEU A 32 -1.76 -16.62 12.17
N PRO A 33 -0.67 -16.92 11.43
CA PRO A 33 0.30 -15.89 11.05
C PRO A 33 -0.34 -14.75 10.23
N ALA A 34 -1.21 -15.11 9.29
CA ALA A 34 -1.91 -14.14 8.46
C ALA A 34 -2.85 -13.24 9.30
N PHE A 35 -3.61 -13.83 10.21
CA PHE A 35 -4.48 -13.08 11.13
C PHE A 35 -3.69 -12.12 12.03
N ILE A 36 -2.59 -12.59 12.61
CA ILE A 36 -1.76 -11.79 13.52
C ILE A 36 -1.10 -10.64 12.76
N GLY A 37 -0.41 -10.93 11.65
CA GLY A 37 0.27 -9.91 10.87
C GLY A 37 -0.72 -8.87 10.34
N PHE A 38 -1.86 -9.30 9.80
CA PHE A 38 -2.93 -8.41 9.33
C PHE A 38 -3.38 -7.41 10.39
N TRP A 39 -3.70 -7.87 11.60
CA TRP A 39 -4.11 -6.98 12.68
C TRP A 39 -2.98 -6.09 13.17
N ILE A 40 -1.74 -6.59 13.23
CA ILE A 40 -0.59 -5.75 13.56
C ILE A 40 -0.42 -4.65 12.51
N GLY A 41 -0.62 -4.95 11.21
CA GLY A 41 -0.57 -3.96 10.12
C GLY A 41 -1.62 -2.86 10.27
N ILE A 42 -2.88 -3.25 10.51
CA ILE A 42 -3.97 -2.30 10.77
C ILE A 42 -3.67 -1.43 11.99
N LEU A 43 -3.34 -2.05 13.13
CA LEU A 43 -3.09 -1.33 14.37
C LEU A 43 -1.85 -0.45 14.29
N PHE A 44 -0.85 -0.85 13.52
CA PHE A 44 0.35 -0.07 13.28
C PHE A 44 0.02 1.22 12.55
N LEU A 45 -0.72 1.17 11.43
CA LEU A 45 -1.10 2.39 10.73
C LEU A 45 -2.08 3.22 11.55
N LEU A 46 -3.08 2.62 12.20
CA LEU A 46 -3.99 3.34 13.09
C LEU A 46 -3.24 4.08 14.22
N LEU A 47 -2.18 3.47 14.77
CA LEU A 47 -1.34 4.14 15.75
C LEU A 47 -0.55 5.29 15.12
N LEU A 48 0.06 5.08 13.95
CA LEU A 48 0.80 6.13 13.25
C LEU A 48 -0.09 7.32 12.90
N ASP A 49 -1.31 7.05 12.46
CA ASP A 49 -2.33 8.03 12.12
C ASP A 49 -2.65 8.93 13.31
N HIS A 50 -2.79 8.34 14.50
CA HIS A 50 -3.01 9.09 15.73
C HIS A 50 -1.78 9.87 16.22
N MET A 51 -0.58 9.36 15.93
CA MET A 51 0.68 9.94 16.43
C MET A 51 1.27 11.00 15.50
N ILE A 52 0.91 11.00 14.21
CA ILE A 52 1.53 11.84 13.20
C ILE A 52 0.54 12.92 12.77
N PRO A 53 0.94 14.20 12.81
CA PRO A 53 0.11 15.28 12.29
C PRO A 53 -0.03 15.12 10.78
N HIS A 54 -1.24 14.84 10.33
CA HIS A 54 -1.50 14.65 8.92
C HIS A 54 -2.83 15.28 8.52
N LEU A 55 -3.02 15.39 7.21
CA LEU A 55 -4.20 15.99 6.63
C LEU A 55 -4.64 15.15 5.43
N HIS A 56 -5.84 14.60 5.52
CA HIS A 56 -6.48 13.93 4.40
C HIS A 56 -6.74 14.92 3.25
N VAL A 57 -6.54 14.44 2.03
CA VAL A 57 -6.80 15.22 0.82
C VAL A 57 -8.29 15.58 0.78
N GLY A 58 -8.59 16.87 0.58
CA GLY A 58 -9.96 17.39 0.61
C GLY A 58 -10.53 17.73 2.00
N SER A 59 -9.82 17.41 3.10
CA SER A 59 -10.22 17.79 4.45
C SER A 59 -9.70 19.17 4.86
N GLU A 60 -10.47 19.91 5.66
CA GLU A 60 -9.98 21.09 6.39
C GLU A 60 -9.59 20.79 7.84
N GLN A 61 -9.90 19.60 8.36
CA GLN A 61 -9.61 19.20 9.72
C GLN A 61 -8.30 18.43 9.77
N MET A 62 -7.37 18.91 10.61
CA MET A 62 -6.10 18.23 10.89
C MET A 62 -6.32 17.10 11.89
N GLU A 63 -5.70 15.96 11.61
CA GLU A 63 -5.68 14.80 12.51
C GLU A 63 -4.28 14.65 13.13
N GLY A 64 -4.21 13.92 14.25
CA GLY A 64 -3.00 13.79 15.06
C GLY A 64 -2.66 15.04 15.90
N PRO A 65 -1.43 15.13 16.45
CA PRO A 65 -1.03 16.24 17.32
C PRO A 65 -0.93 17.58 16.57
N LYS A 66 -1.00 18.71 17.29
CA LYS A 66 -0.83 20.03 16.65
C LYS A 66 0.58 20.16 16.07
N SER A 67 0.67 20.63 14.83
CA SER A 67 1.92 20.80 14.10
C SER A 67 2.03 22.17 13.44
N ASN A 68 3.26 22.63 13.23
CA ASN A 68 3.59 23.84 12.46
C ASN A 68 3.91 23.52 10.99
N LEU A 69 3.72 22.26 10.56
CA LEU A 69 3.91 21.85 9.17
C LEU A 69 2.88 22.54 8.27
N SER A 70 3.29 22.86 7.03
CA SER A 70 2.36 23.35 6.02
C SER A 70 1.36 22.24 5.65
N ARG A 71 0.17 22.62 5.18
CA ARG A 71 -0.84 21.69 4.62
C ARG A 71 -0.21 20.72 3.62
N THR A 72 0.59 21.26 2.70
CA THR A 72 1.35 20.49 1.71
C THR A 72 2.30 19.48 2.34
N ALA A 73 3.05 19.87 3.38
CA ALA A 73 3.98 18.97 4.05
C ALA A 73 3.25 17.84 4.79
N MET A 74 2.06 18.12 5.37
CA MET A 74 1.23 17.10 6.00
C MET A 74 0.65 16.11 4.99
N MET A 75 0.20 16.56 3.81
CA MET A 75 -0.26 15.67 2.73
C MET A 75 0.88 14.79 2.19
N VAL A 76 2.05 15.37 1.95
CA VAL A 76 3.23 14.60 1.49
C VAL A 76 3.67 13.59 2.55
N LEU A 77 3.65 13.97 3.83
CA LEU A 77 3.98 13.08 4.94
C LEU A 77 3.00 11.90 5.03
N ALA A 78 1.70 12.15 4.91
CA ALA A 78 0.67 11.11 4.91
C ALA A 78 0.94 10.07 3.82
N VAL A 79 1.03 10.51 2.56
CA VAL A 79 1.29 9.62 1.42
C VAL A 79 2.63 8.89 1.56
N THR A 80 3.66 9.57 2.08
CA THR A 80 4.96 8.92 2.34
C THR A 80 4.82 7.76 3.34
N LEU A 81 4.02 7.91 4.40
CA LEU A 81 3.83 6.85 5.39
C LEU A 81 3.04 5.67 4.82
N HIS A 82 2.09 5.94 3.92
CA HIS A 82 1.28 4.92 3.25
C HIS A 82 2.05 4.12 2.21
N ASN A 83 3.06 4.74 1.60
CA ASN A 83 3.96 4.10 0.65
C ASN A 83 5.00 3.17 1.30
N ILE A 84 5.22 3.26 2.62
CA ILE A 84 6.13 2.34 3.33
C ILE A 84 5.61 0.89 3.28
N PRO A 85 4.36 0.59 3.69
CA PRO A 85 3.76 -0.74 3.53
C PRO A 85 3.87 -1.32 2.12
N GLU A 86 3.68 -0.51 1.08
CA GLU A 86 3.75 -0.97 -0.31
C GLU A 86 5.17 -1.37 -0.72
N GLY A 87 6.15 -0.52 -0.40
CA GLY A 87 7.56 -0.83 -0.59
C GLY A 87 7.98 -2.09 0.15
N MET A 88 7.53 -2.24 1.40
CA MET A 88 7.75 -3.46 2.18
C MET A 88 7.11 -4.66 1.50
N ALA A 89 5.87 -4.56 1.00
CA ALA A 89 5.17 -5.66 0.32
C ALA A 89 5.99 -6.21 -0.87
N VAL A 90 6.49 -5.31 -1.73
CA VAL A 90 7.38 -5.65 -2.84
C VAL A 90 8.66 -6.32 -2.33
N GLY A 91 9.29 -5.74 -1.31
CA GLY A 91 10.54 -6.25 -0.75
C GLY A 91 10.40 -7.64 -0.11
N VAL A 92 9.32 -7.87 0.64
CA VAL A 92 8.97 -9.16 1.28
C VAL A 92 8.79 -10.22 0.19
N MET A 93 8.05 -9.91 -0.87
CA MET A 93 7.83 -10.83 -1.99
C MET A 93 9.13 -11.21 -2.70
N TYR A 94 10.00 -10.24 -3.02
CA TYR A 94 11.29 -10.54 -3.63
C TYR A 94 12.26 -11.25 -2.68
N ALA A 95 12.25 -10.93 -1.39
CA ALA A 95 13.05 -11.64 -0.40
C ALA A 95 12.66 -13.13 -0.34
N GLY A 96 11.36 -13.42 -0.33
CA GLY A 96 10.83 -14.78 -0.38
C GLY A 96 11.19 -15.53 -1.65
N PHE A 97 11.03 -14.87 -2.80
CA PHE A 97 11.45 -15.43 -4.10
C PHE A 97 12.95 -15.77 -4.12
N LEU A 98 13.81 -14.83 -3.73
CA LEU A 98 15.26 -15.00 -3.73
C LEU A 98 15.75 -16.06 -2.74
N ALA A 99 14.99 -16.34 -1.68
CA ALA A 99 15.28 -17.42 -0.75
C ALA A 99 15.18 -18.81 -1.40
N GLY A 100 14.34 -18.96 -2.44
CA GLY A 100 14.21 -20.19 -3.24
C GLY A 100 13.55 -21.37 -2.52
N ASN A 101 13.14 -21.22 -1.27
CA ASN A 101 12.50 -22.25 -0.44
C ASN A 101 11.06 -21.87 -0.02
N THR A 102 10.49 -20.84 -0.64
CA THR A 102 9.11 -20.39 -0.41
C THR A 102 8.28 -20.70 -1.66
N PRO A 103 6.94 -20.79 -1.56
CA PRO A 103 6.05 -20.97 -2.72
C PRO A 103 5.96 -19.71 -3.61
N ILE A 104 6.65 -18.63 -3.26
CA ILE A 104 6.63 -17.38 -4.01
C ILE A 104 7.35 -17.53 -5.35
N THR A 105 6.65 -17.26 -6.43
CA THR A 105 7.20 -17.29 -7.80
C THR A 105 7.78 -15.94 -8.20
N ALA A 106 8.71 -15.95 -9.16
CA ALA A 106 9.24 -14.72 -9.78
C ALA A 106 8.11 -13.87 -10.39
N ALA A 107 7.13 -14.57 -10.97
CA ALA A 107 6.05 -13.94 -11.69
C ALA A 107 4.97 -13.36 -10.76
N GLY A 108 4.71 -13.99 -9.60
CA GLY A 108 3.89 -13.40 -8.54
C GLY A 108 4.54 -12.15 -7.90
N ALA A 109 5.85 -12.18 -7.65
CA ALA A 109 6.59 -10.99 -7.19
C ALA A 109 6.54 -9.84 -8.23
N LEU A 110 6.67 -10.18 -9.52
CA LEU A 110 6.52 -9.22 -10.62
C LEU A 110 5.09 -8.69 -10.74
N ALA A 111 4.08 -9.55 -10.59
CA ALA A 111 2.67 -9.18 -10.66
C ALA A 111 2.32 -8.14 -9.58
N LEU A 112 2.72 -8.38 -8.32
CA LEU A 112 2.55 -7.41 -7.23
C LEU A 112 3.25 -6.09 -7.53
N SER A 113 4.49 -6.15 -8.03
CA SER A 113 5.27 -4.95 -8.35
C SER A 113 4.63 -4.11 -9.45
N ILE A 114 4.09 -4.76 -10.48
CA ILE A 114 3.35 -4.10 -11.56
C ILE A 114 2.04 -3.52 -11.03
N GLY A 115 1.34 -4.25 -10.17
CA GLY A 115 0.13 -3.77 -9.50
C GLY A 115 0.37 -2.46 -8.76
N ILE A 116 1.36 -2.44 -7.87
CA ILE A 116 1.78 -1.25 -7.11
C ILE A 116 2.20 -0.12 -8.07
N ALA A 117 3.07 -0.40 -9.04
CA ALA A 117 3.50 0.62 -10.00
C ALA A 117 2.33 1.26 -10.78
N ILE A 118 1.31 0.48 -11.14
CA ILE A 118 0.14 0.96 -11.90
C ILE A 118 -0.75 1.84 -11.03
N GLN A 119 -0.95 1.50 -9.75
CA GLN A 119 -1.79 2.28 -8.85
C GLN A 119 -1.10 3.56 -8.34
N ASN A 120 0.22 3.57 -8.24
CA ASN A 120 1.00 4.75 -7.84
C ASN A 120 0.84 5.93 -8.81
N PHE A 121 0.44 5.68 -10.06
CA PHE A 121 0.21 6.77 -11.01
C PHE A 121 -0.99 7.65 -10.57
N PRO A 122 -2.19 7.08 -10.33
CA PRO A 122 -3.25 7.78 -9.62
C PRO A 122 -2.82 8.45 -8.31
N GLU A 123 -2.07 7.77 -7.43
CA GLU A 123 -1.67 8.33 -6.13
C GLU A 123 -0.69 9.49 -6.23
N GLY A 124 0.32 9.39 -7.10
CA GLY A 124 1.22 10.50 -7.40
C GLY A 124 0.48 11.71 -7.96
N ALA A 125 -0.63 11.49 -8.67
CA ALA A 125 -1.49 12.56 -9.16
C ALA A 125 -2.29 13.22 -8.03
N ILE A 126 -2.71 12.47 -7.00
CA ILE A 126 -3.34 12.99 -5.79
C ILE A 126 -2.45 14.02 -5.08
N ILE A 127 -1.12 13.86 -5.10
CA ILE A 127 -0.18 14.88 -4.58
C ILE A 127 0.08 15.99 -5.60
N SER A 128 0.28 15.63 -6.87
CA SER A 128 0.70 16.59 -7.91
C SER A 128 -0.39 17.62 -8.25
N MET A 129 -1.66 17.23 -8.28
CA MET A 129 -2.75 18.12 -8.70
C MET A 129 -3.04 19.24 -7.68
N PRO A 130 -3.16 18.96 -6.36
CA PRO A 130 -3.31 20.01 -5.35
C PRO A 130 -2.13 20.96 -5.31
N LEU A 131 -0.89 20.46 -5.37
CA LEU A 131 0.31 21.30 -5.47
C LEU A 131 0.22 22.30 -6.62
N ARG A 132 -0.23 21.81 -7.79
CA ARG A 132 -0.41 22.66 -8.96
C ARG A 132 -1.54 23.68 -8.77
N ALA A 133 -2.63 23.29 -8.11
CA ALA A 133 -3.77 24.16 -7.81
C ALA A 133 -3.40 25.26 -6.79
N GLU A 134 -2.50 24.98 -5.85
CA GLU A 134 -1.95 25.93 -4.87
C GLU A 134 -0.93 26.91 -5.48
N GLY A 135 -0.62 26.77 -6.78
CA GLY A 135 0.21 27.73 -7.53
C GLY A 135 1.64 27.27 -7.82
N GLU A 136 2.04 26.06 -7.42
CA GLU A 136 3.36 25.53 -7.74
C GLU A 136 3.56 25.35 -9.26
N SER A 137 4.81 25.48 -9.71
CA SER A 137 5.16 25.23 -11.11
C SER A 137 4.87 23.77 -11.52
N LYS A 138 4.52 23.54 -12.79
CA LYS A 138 4.24 22.19 -13.32
C LYS A 138 5.33 21.17 -12.95
N ASN A 139 6.60 21.57 -13.07
CA ASN A 139 7.72 20.68 -12.77
C ASN A 139 7.83 20.37 -11.28
N ARG A 140 7.63 21.36 -10.41
CA ARG A 140 7.68 21.13 -8.95
C ARG A 140 6.52 20.25 -8.48
N ALA A 141 5.31 20.50 -8.99
CA ALA A 141 4.15 19.69 -8.68
C ALA A 141 4.34 18.22 -9.10
N PHE A 142 4.83 17.99 -10.33
CA PHE A 142 5.14 16.65 -10.84
C PHE A 142 6.21 15.95 -9.99
N TRP A 143 7.32 16.62 -9.69
CA TRP A 143 8.36 16.04 -8.84
C TRP A 143 7.89 15.82 -7.40
N GLY A 144 6.96 16.63 -6.89
CA GLY A 144 6.32 16.41 -5.60
C GLY A 144 5.62 15.04 -5.53
N GLY A 145 4.82 14.69 -6.54
CA GLY A 145 4.17 13.38 -6.62
C GLY A 145 5.12 12.21 -6.92
N VAL A 146 6.21 12.44 -7.67
CA VAL A 146 7.23 11.39 -7.87
C VAL A 146 8.00 11.12 -6.58
N LEU A 147 8.38 12.17 -5.86
CA LEU A 147 9.19 12.04 -4.65
C LEU A 147 8.38 11.50 -3.46
N SER A 148 7.05 11.61 -3.44
CA SER A 148 6.24 10.95 -2.41
C SER A 148 6.32 9.41 -2.48
N GLY A 149 6.56 8.85 -3.67
CA GLY A 149 6.77 7.40 -3.87
C GLY A 149 8.20 6.91 -3.60
N VAL A 150 9.16 7.79 -3.31
CA VAL A 150 10.59 7.39 -3.21
C VAL A 150 10.87 6.40 -2.07
N VAL A 151 10.00 6.38 -1.06
CA VAL A 151 10.13 5.46 0.07
C VAL A 151 9.81 4.02 -0.29
N GLU A 152 9.07 3.76 -1.36
CA GLU A 152 8.75 2.39 -1.78
C GLU A 152 9.99 1.60 -2.20
N PRO A 153 10.83 2.07 -3.16
CA PRO A 153 12.05 1.34 -3.50
C PRO A 153 13.04 1.26 -2.33
N ILE A 154 13.06 2.26 -1.45
CA ILE A 154 13.87 2.22 -0.22
C ILE A 154 13.37 1.09 0.69
N GLY A 155 12.07 1.03 0.97
CA GLY A 155 11.44 -0.01 1.78
C GLY A 155 11.64 -1.40 1.19
N ALA A 156 11.51 -1.53 -0.14
CA ALA A 156 11.75 -2.78 -0.85
C ALA A 156 13.19 -3.27 -0.68
N VAL A 157 14.17 -2.39 -0.96
CA VAL A 157 15.59 -2.72 -0.84
C VAL A 157 15.96 -3.04 0.61
N LEU A 158 15.52 -2.26 1.59
CA LEU A 158 15.80 -2.51 3.00
C LEU A 158 15.26 -3.89 3.44
N THR A 159 14.06 -4.23 2.99
CA THR A 159 13.44 -5.54 3.31
C THR A 159 14.21 -6.69 2.65
N ILE A 160 14.64 -6.53 1.39
CA ILE A 160 15.46 -7.54 0.70
C ILE A 160 16.83 -7.70 1.37
N LEU A 161 17.48 -6.60 1.77
CA LEU A 161 18.75 -6.65 2.50
C LEU A 161 18.60 -7.34 3.87
N ALA A 162 17.43 -7.21 4.49
CA ALA A 162 17.06 -7.87 5.72
C ALA A 162 16.50 -9.30 5.52
N ALA A 163 16.62 -9.91 4.32
CA ALA A 163 15.98 -11.19 3.98
C ALA A 163 16.20 -12.30 5.03
N GLN A 164 17.40 -12.41 5.60
CA GLN A 164 17.69 -13.44 6.63
C GLN A 164 16.84 -13.29 7.89
N LEU A 165 16.46 -12.05 8.23
CA LEU A 165 15.56 -11.75 9.35
C LEU A 165 14.08 -11.89 8.95
N VAL A 166 13.78 -11.61 7.67
CA VAL A 166 12.41 -11.58 7.13
C VAL A 166 11.88 -12.98 6.84
N ILE A 167 12.65 -13.88 6.23
CA ILE A 167 12.20 -15.20 5.77
C ILE A 167 11.50 -16.02 6.88
N PRO A 168 12.02 -16.13 8.12
CA PRO A 168 11.36 -16.92 9.17
C PRO A 168 10.00 -16.36 9.61
N VAL A 169 9.77 -15.07 9.40
CA VAL A 169 8.54 -14.36 9.78
C VAL A 169 7.76 -13.87 8.56
N LEU A 170 8.07 -14.41 7.37
CA LEU A 170 7.53 -13.95 6.10
C LEU A 170 5.99 -13.94 6.05
N PRO A 171 5.28 -14.97 6.56
CA PRO A 171 3.81 -14.94 6.61
C PRO A 171 3.24 -13.76 7.41
N TYR A 172 3.91 -13.39 8.51
CA TYR A 172 3.49 -12.26 9.34
C TYR A 172 3.76 -10.93 8.63
N LEU A 173 4.86 -10.81 7.88
CA LEU A 173 5.22 -9.58 7.17
C LEU A 173 4.36 -9.35 5.93
N LEU A 174 4.04 -10.42 5.17
CA LEU A 174 3.11 -10.34 4.05
C LEU A 174 1.73 -9.87 4.51
N SER A 175 1.21 -10.50 5.57
CA SER A 175 -0.08 -10.13 6.12
C SER A 175 -0.07 -8.78 6.82
N PHE A 176 1.04 -8.36 7.43
CA PHE A 176 1.24 -7.00 7.93
C PHE A 176 1.08 -5.96 6.82
N ALA A 177 1.76 -6.16 5.68
CA ALA A 177 1.64 -5.26 4.53
C ALA A 177 0.18 -5.22 4.02
N ALA A 178 -0.49 -6.37 3.93
CA ALA A 178 -1.89 -6.45 3.53
C ALA A 178 -2.83 -5.70 4.50
N GLY A 179 -2.62 -5.85 5.81
CA GLY A 179 -3.42 -5.15 6.83
C GLY A 179 -3.23 -3.65 6.78
N ALA A 180 -1.99 -3.19 6.64
CA ALA A 180 -1.67 -1.78 6.47
C ALA A 180 -2.29 -1.22 5.18
N MET A 181 -2.14 -1.89 4.03
CA MET A 181 -2.78 -1.44 2.78
C MET A 181 -4.32 -1.39 2.89
N LEU A 182 -4.95 -2.37 3.54
CA LEU A 182 -6.40 -2.35 3.74
C LEU A 182 -6.87 -1.22 4.65
N TYR A 183 -6.08 -0.84 5.67
CA TYR A 183 -6.35 0.35 6.48
C TYR A 183 -6.39 1.61 5.60
N VAL A 184 -5.35 1.83 4.78
CA VAL A 184 -5.28 3.00 3.87
C VAL A 184 -6.48 3.04 2.91
N VAL A 185 -6.85 1.89 2.35
CA VAL A 185 -8.01 1.83 1.44
C VAL A 185 -9.30 2.27 2.13
N VAL A 186 -9.53 1.78 3.34
CA VAL A 186 -10.80 2.01 4.07
C VAL A 186 -10.84 3.41 4.65
N GLU A 187 -9.75 3.88 5.25
CA GLU A 187 -9.69 5.17 5.93
C GLU A 187 -9.57 6.33 4.96
N GLU A 188 -8.83 6.16 3.86
CA GLU A 188 -8.55 7.27 2.94
C GLU A 188 -9.25 7.10 1.60
N LEU A 189 -8.92 6.05 0.85
CA LEU A 189 -9.23 6.01 -0.59
C LEU A 189 -10.71 5.79 -0.90
N ILE A 190 -11.44 5.05 -0.05
CA ILE A 190 -12.90 4.85 -0.18
C ILE A 190 -13.66 6.13 0.19
N PRO A 191 -13.39 6.78 1.34
CA PRO A 191 -13.96 8.09 1.65
C PRO A 191 -13.66 9.12 0.57
N GLU A 192 -12.41 9.26 0.13
CA GLU A 192 -11.99 10.25 -0.87
C GLU A 192 -12.76 10.09 -2.19
N MET A 193 -12.88 8.86 -2.72
CA MET A 193 -13.63 8.63 -3.96
C MET A 193 -15.14 8.83 -3.83
N SER A 194 -15.63 8.94 -2.60
CA SER A 194 -17.04 9.17 -2.26
C SER A 194 -17.30 10.62 -1.84
N GLN A 195 -16.28 11.48 -1.79
CA GLN A 195 -16.44 12.91 -1.51
C GLN A 195 -17.06 13.64 -2.70
N GLY A 196 -17.85 14.68 -2.41
CA GLY A 196 -18.52 15.50 -3.44
C GLY A 196 -19.89 14.98 -3.84
N GLU A 197 -20.28 15.20 -5.10
CA GLU A 197 -21.56 14.73 -5.63
C GLU A 197 -21.54 13.22 -5.86
N HIS A 198 -22.62 12.54 -5.50
CA HIS A 198 -22.75 11.10 -5.68
C HIS A 198 -22.51 10.70 -7.15
N SER A 199 -21.51 9.86 -7.38
CA SER A 199 -21.15 9.37 -8.70
C SER A 199 -20.77 7.89 -8.67
N ASN A 200 -21.19 7.14 -9.69
CA ASN A 200 -20.81 5.73 -9.84
C ASN A 200 -19.40 5.55 -10.44
N ILE A 201 -18.75 6.64 -10.84
CA ILE A 201 -17.43 6.60 -11.49
C ILE A 201 -16.39 5.98 -10.55
N GLY A 202 -16.35 6.39 -9.28
CA GLY A 202 -15.42 5.84 -8.29
C GLY A 202 -15.55 4.31 -8.16
N THR A 203 -16.78 3.82 -8.07
CA THR A 203 -17.12 2.38 -7.98
C THR A 203 -16.71 1.60 -9.22
N ILE A 204 -16.96 2.15 -10.42
CA ILE A 204 -16.54 1.52 -11.67
C ILE A 204 -15.01 1.42 -11.72
N PHE A 205 -14.29 2.50 -11.41
CA PHE A 205 -12.83 2.50 -11.42
C PHE A 205 -12.25 1.58 -10.34
N PHE A 206 -12.88 1.48 -9.17
CA PHE A 206 -12.53 0.46 -8.16
C PHE A 206 -12.66 -0.95 -8.73
N ALA A 207 -13.79 -1.29 -9.36
CA ALA A 207 -13.99 -2.60 -9.97
C ALA A 207 -12.98 -2.89 -11.08
N VAL A 208 -12.62 -1.89 -11.89
CA VAL A 208 -11.58 -2.00 -12.92
C VAL A 208 -10.21 -2.27 -12.29
N GLY A 209 -9.79 -1.49 -11.30
CA GLY A 209 -8.50 -1.67 -10.62
C GLY A 209 -8.39 -3.04 -9.95
N PHE A 210 -9.44 -3.44 -9.24
CA PHE A 210 -9.55 -4.76 -8.61
C PHE A 210 -9.42 -5.89 -9.64
N SER A 211 -10.16 -5.80 -10.76
CA SER A 211 -10.13 -6.81 -11.80
C SER A 211 -8.78 -6.88 -12.52
N VAL A 212 -8.14 -5.73 -12.76
CA VAL A 212 -6.80 -5.67 -13.36
C VAL A 212 -5.80 -6.38 -12.47
N MET A 213 -5.78 -6.05 -11.17
CA MET A 213 -4.84 -6.68 -10.23
C MET A 213 -5.11 -8.17 -10.05
N MET A 214 -6.39 -8.58 -9.94
CA MET A 214 -6.77 -10.00 -9.91
C MET A 214 -6.27 -10.74 -11.15
N VAL A 215 -6.41 -10.16 -12.34
CA VAL A 215 -5.90 -10.77 -13.59
C VAL A 215 -4.38 -10.80 -13.60
N LEU A 216 -3.71 -9.73 -13.17
CA LEU A 216 -2.25 -9.71 -13.09
C LEU A 216 -1.73 -10.81 -12.18
N ASP A 217 -2.32 -10.97 -11.00
CA ASP A 217 -1.93 -12.02 -10.06
C ASP A 217 -2.23 -13.41 -10.64
N VAL A 218 -3.50 -13.72 -10.94
CA VAL A 218 -3.92 -15.07 -11.38
C VAL A 218 -3.32 -15.48 -12.72
N ALA A 219 -3.09 -14.55 -13.65
CA ALA A 219 -2.56 -14.89 -14.98
C ALA A 219 -1.02 -14.95 -15.01
N LEU A 220 -0.33 -14.22 -14.13
CA LEU A 220 1.13 -14.17 -14.14
C LEU A 220 1.75 -15.00 -13.02
N GLY A 221 1.12 -15.12 -11.83
CA GLY A 221 1.72 -15.71 -10.63
C GLY A 221 0.90 -16.82 -10.03
#